data_AF-A0A2W0FKA1-F1
#
_entry.id   AF-A0A2W0FKA1-F1
#
_cell.length_a   1.000
_cell.length_b   1.000
_cell.length_c   1.000
_cell.angle_alpha   90.00
_cell.angle_beta   90.00
_cell.angle_gamma   90.00
#
_symmetry.space_group_name_H-M   'P 1'
#
loop_
_entity.id
_entity.type
_entity.pdbx_description
1 polymer ?
#
loop_
_entity_poly.entity_id
_entity_poly.type
_entity_poly.pdbx_seq_one_letter_code
_entity_poly.pdbx_strand_id
1 'polypeptide(L)'
;MKKLVPDPPRPLRDPELDRANANLLSALKPTQARPFGLRDAQGNALFSVQAGVNAEEALRHVALLLKCAEEVSDEITERASGIERGLIWSMVHSVEMARAVVEALLDRQRPAG
;
A
#
# COMPACT_ATOMS: atom_id res chain seq x y z
N MET A 1 -23.28 16.70 -41.90
CA MET A 1 -23.07 15.75 -40.77
C MET A 1 -22.28 16.47 -39.69
N LYS A 2 -22.85 16.73 -38.50
CA LYS A 2 -22.10 17.35 -37.40
C LYS A 2 -21.18 16.28 -36.83
N LYS A 3 -19.87 16.42 -37.03
CA LYS A 3 -18.86 15.54 -36.43
C LYS A 3 -19.05 15.59 -34.92
N LEU A 4 -19.36 14.44 -34.32
CA LEU A 4 -19.37 14.30 -32.86
C LEU A 4 -17.92 14.47 -32.41
N VAL A 5 -17.62 15.58 -31.74
CA VAL A 5 -16.32 15.80 -31.14
C VAL A 5 -16.25 14.87 -29.92
N PRO A 6 -15.26 13.97 -29.82
CA PRO A 6 -15.09 13.15 -28.63
C PRO A 6 -14.91 14.05 -27.42
N ASP A 7 -15.58 13.73 -26.32
CA ASP A 7 -15.38 14.45 -25.07
C ASP A 7 -13.89 14.46 -24.70
N PRO A 8 -13.35 15.60 -24.22
CA PRO A 8 -11.99 15.63 -23.72
C PRO A 8 -11.84 14.59 -22.60
N PRO A 9 -10.69 13.91 -22.49
CA PRO A 9 -10.44 12.99 -21.40
C PRO A 9 -10.66 13.74 -20.09
N ARG A 10 -11.56 13.22 -19.25
CA ARG A 10 -11.76 13.76 -17.91
C ARG A 10 -10.41 13.72 -17.21
N PRO A 11 -10.02 14.77 -16.47
CA PRO A 11 -8.86 14.67 -15.59
C PRO A 11 -9.05 13.43 -14.72
N LEU A 12 -8.07 12.51 -14.72
CA LEU A 12 -8.13 11.29 -13.91
C LEU A 12 -8.18 11.60 -12.40
N ARG A 13 -7.90 12.85 -12.01
CA ARG A 13 -7.66 13.27 -10.64
C ARG A 13 -8.75 14.21 -10.18
N ASP A 14 -9.43 13.81 -9.11
CA ASP A 14 -10.49 14.57 -8.45
C ASP A 14 -9.91 15.28 -7.21
N PRO A 15 -9.76 16.62 -7.21
CA PRO A 15 -9.26 17.36 -6.06
C PRO A 15 -10.13 17.22 -4.81
N GLU A 16 -11.42 16.91 -4.97
CA GLU A 16 -12.32 16.66 -3.85
C GLU A 16 -11.98 15.34 -3.16
N LEU A 17 -11.63 14.30 -3.94
CA LEU A 17 -11.18 13.02 -3.43
C LEU A 17 -9.85 13.15 -2.67
N ASP A 18 -8.89 13.90 -3.21
CA ASP A 18 -7.60 14.15 -2.53
C ASP A 18 -7.81 14.82 -1.16
N ARG A 19 -8.71 15.81 -1.10
CA ARG A 19 -9.07 16.48 0.15
C ARG A 19 -9.81 15.55 1.12
N ALA A 20 -10.71 14.70 0.61
CA ALA A 20 -11.41 13.71 1.42
C ALA A 20 -10.44 12.70 2.04
N ASN A 21 -9.50 12.16 1.26
CA ASN A 21 -8.48 11.22 1.73
C ASN A 21 -7.59 11.86 2.81
N ALA A 22 -7.14 13.10 2.61
CA ALA A 22 -6.39 13.84 3.62
C ALA A 22 -7.15 14.01 4.94
N ASN A 23 -8.44 14.35 4.87
CA ASN A 23 -9.29 14.50 6.05
C ASN A 23 -9.47 13.14 6.77
N LEU A 24 -9.65 12.05 6.02
CA LEU A 24 -9.75 10.71 6.61
C LEU A 24 -8.45 10.29 7.31
N LEU A 25 -7.29 10.50 6.68
CA LEU A 25 -6.00 10.15 7.26
C LEU A 25 -5.71 10.93 8.56
N SER A 26 -6.07 12.20 8.60
CA SER A 26 -5.94 13.03 9.82
C SER A 26 -6.95 12.68 10.91
N ALA A 27 -8.10 12.11 10.56
CA ALA A 27 -9.09 11.63 11.53
C ALA A 27 -8.69 10.30 12.21
N LEU A 28 -7.79 9.53 11.60
CA LEU A 28 -7.29 8.28 12.19
C LEU A 28 -6.38 8.56 13.39
N LYS A 29 -6.58 7.78 14.46
CA LYS A 29 -5.70 7.85 15.63
C LYS A 29 -4.29 7.38 15.25
N PRO A 30 -3.23 8.02 15.78
CA PRO A 30 -1.87 7.54 15.62
C PRO A 30 -1.71 6.09 16.12
N THR A 31 -0.66 5.42 15.65
CA THR A 31 -0.30 4.08 16.11
C THR A 31 -0.15 4.03 17.63
N GLN A 32 -0.51 2.89 18.21
CA GLN A 32 -0.27 2.61 19.61
C GLN A 32 0.86 1.58 19.74
N ALA A 33 1.52 1.59 20.90
CA ALA A 33 2.47 0.56 21.24
C ALA A 33 1.75 -0.80 21.24
N ARG A 34 2.11 -1.66 20.29
CA ARG A 34 1.55 -3.00 20.15
C ARG A 34 2.67 -4.02 20.05
N PRO A 35 2.88 -4.85 21.08
CA PRO A 35 3.85 -5.93 21.06
C PRO A 35 3.64 -6.89 19.89
N PHE A 36 4.72 -7.34 19.25
CA PHE A 36 4.68 -8.35 18.19
C PHE A 36 5.97 -9.18 18.16
N GLY A 37 5.93 -10.29 17.41
CA GLY A 37 7.10 -11.16 17.22
C GLY A 37 7.40 -12.03 18.44
N LEU A 38 8.69 -12.31 18.61
CA LEU A 38 9.20 -13.20 19.65
C LEU A 38 9.15 -12.55 21.04
N ARG A 39 9.12 -13.42 22.06
CA ARG A 39 9.20 -13.05 23.47
C ARG A 39 10.47 -13.63 24.09
N ASP A 40 11.00 -12.97 25.11
CA ASP A 40 12.11 -13.48 25.90
C ASP A 40 11.67 -14.62 26.85
N ALA A 41 12.62 -15.18 27.60
CA ALA A 41 12.35 -16.25 28.57
C ALA A 41 11.46 -15.79 29.75
N GLN A 42 11.36 -14.48 29.98
CA GLN A 42 10.54 -13.86 31.02
C GLN A 42 9.14 -13.48 30.49
N GLY A 43 8.86 -13.73 29.21
CA GLY A 43 7.59 -13.45 28.55
C GLY A 43 7.44 -12.00 28.06
N ASN A 44 8.47 -11.15 28.16
CA ASN A 44 8.44 -9.80 27.62
C ASN A 44 8.57 -9.85 26.10
N ALA A 45 7.84 -8.96 25.41
CA ALA A 45 7.95 -8.86 23.97
C ALA A 45 9.26 -8.18 23.57
N LEU A 46 9.95 -8.75 22.56
CA LEU A 46 11.20 -8.19 22.06
C LEU A 46 10.97 -6.96 21.18
N PHE A 47 9.82 -6.89 20.49
CA PHE A 47 9.47 -5.80 19.59
C PHE A 47 8.06 -5.30 19.84
N SER A 48 7.85 -4.02 19.55
CA SER A 48 6.53 -3.37 19.57
C SER A 48 6.46 -2.37 18.43
N VAL A 49 5.27 -2.19 17.86
CA VAL A 49 4.98 -1.06 16.99
C VAL A 49 5.30 0.23 17.75
N GLN A 50 5.98 1.18 17.10
CA GLN A 50 6.25 2.49 17.68
C GLN A 50 4.95 3.27 17.83
N ALA A 51 4.69 3.82 19.01
CA ALA A 51 3.53 4.66 19.26
C ALA A 51 3.71 6.06 18.65
N GLY A 52 2.59 6.68 18.26
CA GLY A 52 2.56 8.08 17.80
C GLY A 52 2.87 8.29 16.31
N VAL A 53 3.06 7.22 15.53
CA VAL A 53 3.19 7.33 14.07
C VAL A 53 1.81 7.65 13.50
N ASN A 54 1.72 8.72 12.69
CA ASN A 54 0.46 9.10 12.06
C ASN A 54 0.06 8.10 10.96
N ALA A 55 -1.21 8.11 10.55
CA ALA A 55 -1.73 7.15 9.58
C ALA A 55 -1.08 7.25 8.20
N GLU A 56 -0.76 8.45 7.73
CA GLU A 56 -0.10 8.67 6.45
C GLU A 56 1.28 8.00 6.42
N GLU A 57 2.09 8.21 7.45
CA GLU A 57 3.42 7.62 7.56
C GLU A 57 3.38 6.11 7.78
N ALA A 58 2.43 5.63 8.59
CA ALA A 58 2.21 4.20 8.78
C ALA A 58 1.84 3.51 7.45
N LEU A 59 0.96 4.11 6.65
CA LEU A 59 0.57 3.60 5.35
C LEU A 59 1.71 3.66 4.32
N ARG A 60 2.59 4.68 4.36
CA ARG A 60 3.81 4.69 3.54
C ARG A 60 4.72 3.50 3.85
N HIS A 61 4.89 3.18 5.13
CA HIS A 61 5.63 1.99 5.54
C HIS A 61 4.96 0.70 5.07
N VAL A 62 3.62 0.61 5.13
CA VAL A 62 2.88 -0.54 4.58
C VAL A 62 3.11 -0.67 3.08
N ALA A 63 3.04 0.42 2.31
CA ALA A 63 3.32 0.39 0.87
C ALA A 63 4.74 -0.10 0.56
N LEU A 64 5.74 0.32 1.33
CA LEU A 64 7.12 -0.16 1.22
C LEU A 64 7.22 -1.67 1.48
N LEU A 65 6.59 -2.17 2.55
CA LEU A 65 6.59 -3.60 2.87
C LEU A 65 5.93 -4.45 1.78
N LEU A 66 4.81 -3.97 1.22
CA LEU A 66 4.14 -4.61 0.09
C LEU A 66 5.04 -4.61 -1.16
N LYS A 67 5.76 -3.50 -1.42
CA LYS A 67 6.72 -3.44 -2.52
C LYS A 67 7.86 -4.43 -2.35
N CYS A 68 8.42 -4.56 -1.14
CA CYS A 68 9.42 -5.59 -0.86
C CYS A 68 8.88 -7.00 -1.09
N ALA A 69 7.60 -7.26 -0.75
CA ALA A 69 6.98 -8.55 -1.00
C ALA A 69 6.80 -8.85 -2.50
N GLU A 70 6.48 -7.85 -3.32
CA GLU A 70 6.49 -7.98 -4.80
C GLU A 70 7.89 -8.36 -5.30
N GLU A 71 8.92 -7.58 -4.93
CA GLU A 71 10.30 -7.79 -5.39
C GLU A 71 10.86 -9.17 -5.01
N VAL A 72 10.59 -9.62 -3.78
CA VAL A 72 10.97 -10.97 -3.33
C VAL A 72 10.23 -12.04 -4.13
N SER A 73 8.96 -11.81 -4.44
CA SER A 73 8.15 -12.80 -5.15
C SER A 73 8.50 -12.90 -6.63
N ASP A 74 8.94 -11.81 -7.26
CA ASP A 74 9.45 -11.81 -8.63
C ASP A 74 10.65 -12.77 -8.76
N GLU A 75 11.63 -12.65 -7.87
CA GLU A 75 12.82 -13.52 -7.83
C GLU A 75 12.45 -15.00 -7.60
N ILE A 76 11.48 -15.28 -6.72
CA ILE A 76 11.00 -16.65 -6.47
C ILE A 76 10.29 -17.19 -7.72
N THR A 77 9.46 -16.37 -8.35
CA THR A 77 8.66 -16.74 -9.53
C THR A 77 9.53 -17.10 -10.73
N GLU A 78 10.66 -16.39 -10.92
CA GLU A 78 11.64 -16.70 -11.97
C GLU A 78 12.23 -18.11 -11.83
N ARG A 79 12.33 -18.62 -10.59
CA ARG A 79 12.91 -19.94 -10.28
C ARG A 79 11.86 -21.04 -10.10
N ALA A 80 10.60 -20.68 -9.91
CA ALA A 80 9.51 -21.62 -9.67
C ALA A 80 9.02 -22.31 -10.96
N SER A 81 8.54 -23.55 -10.84
CA SER A 81 7.95 -24.29 -11.96
C SER A 81 6.65 -25.00 -11.55
N GLY A 82 5.82 -25.36 -12.53
CA GLY A 82 4.57 -26.08 -12.29
C GLY A 82 3.53 -25.27 -11.48
N ILE A 83 2.85 -25.94 -10.55
CA ILE A 83 1.71 -25.40 -9.78
C ILE A 83 2.16 -24.25 -8.86
N GLU A 84 3.34 -24.37 -8.25
CA GLU A 84 3.88 -23.39 -7.30
C GLU A 84 3.99 -22.00 -7.93
N ARG A 85 4.41 -21.92 -9.20
CA ARG A 85 4.46 -20.66 -9.94
C ARG A 85 3.08 -20.00 -10.07
N GLY A 86 2.03 -20.78 -10.32
CA GLY A 86 0.66 -20.27 -10.38
C GLY A 86 0.15 -19.76 -9.03
N LEU A 87 0.49 -20.45 -7.94
CA LEU A 87 0.16 -20.03 -6.57
C LEU A 87 0.88 -18.73 -6.19
N ILE A 88 2.18 -18.61 -6.51
CA ILE A 88 2.97 -17.41 -6.24
C ILE A 88 2.42 -16.23 -7.05
N TRP A 89 2.12 -16.41 -8.34
CA TRP A 89 1.48 -15.36 -9.16
C TRP A 89 0.17 -14.85 -8.55
N SER A 90 -0.69 -15.75 -8.06
CA SER A 90 -1.94 -15.36 -7.41
C SER A 90 -1.71 -14.55 -6.12
N MET A 91 -0.66 -14.90 -5.36
CA MET A 91 -0.26 -14.16 -4.17
C MET A 91 0.29 -12.77 -4.53
N VAL A 92 1.21 -12.69 -5.51
CA VAL A 92 1.77 -11.42 -6.00
C VAL A 92 0.68 -10.47 -6.43
N HIS A 93 -0.28 -10.96 -7.23
CA HIS A 93 -1.38 -10.12 -7.67
C HIS A 93 -2.19 -9.55 -6.50
N SER A 94 -2.39 -10.33 -5.43
CA SER A 94 -3.09 -9.85 -4.22
C SER A 94 -2.29 -8.76 -3.50
N VAL A 95 -0.95 -8.88 -3.48
CA VAL A 95 -0.04 -7.89 -2.90
C VAL A 95 -0.03 -6.59 -3.72
N GLU A 96 0.07 -6.69 -5.05
CA GLU A 96 0.02 -5.55 -5.96
C GLU A 96 -1.27 -4.75 -5.79
N MET A 97 -2.41 -5.45 -5.72
CA MET A 97 -3.71 -4.82 -5.51
C MET A 97 -3.79 -4.14 -4.14
N ALA A 98 -3.25 -4.76 -3.09
CA ALA A 98 -3.19 -4.14 -1.77
C ALA A 98 -2.30 -2.88 -1.78
N ARG A 99 -1.15 -2.90 -2.47
CA ARG A 99 -0.28 -1.73 -2.59
C ARG A 99 -0.97 -0.62 -3.36
N ALA A 100 -1.62 -0.93 -4.47
CA ALA A 100 -2.35 0.05 -5.27
C ALA A 100 -3.44 0.76 -4.47
N VAL A 101 -4.18 0.03 -3.62
CA VAL A 101 -5.19 0.63 -2.72
C VAL A 101 -4.53 1.58 -1.71
N VAL A 102 -3.41 1.16 -1.10
CA VAL A 102 -2.67 2.00 -0.14
C VAL A 102 -2.13 3.25 -0.82
N GLU A 103 -1.54 3.12 -2.00
CA GLU A 103 -1.02 4.25 -2.79
C GLU A 103 -2.13 5.22 -3.21
N ALA A 104 -3.29 4.71 -3.60
CA ALA A 104 -4.46 5.55 -3.91
C ALA A 104 -4.96 6.36 -2.70
N LEU A 105 -4.85 5.82 -1.49
CA LEU A 105 -5.16 6.56 -0.26
C LEU A 105 -4.09 7.61 0.08
N LEU A 106 -2.84 7.37 -0.31
CA LEU A 106 -1.70 8.23 -0.03
C LEU A 106 -1.45 9.33 -1.07
N ASP A 107 -2.04 9.24 -2.27
CA ASP A 107 -1.70 10.09 -3.42
C ASP A 107 -2.00 11.58 -3.14
N ARG A 108 -1.02 12.26 -2.55
CA ARG A 108 -0.86 13.72 -2.52
C ARG A 108 0.31 14.05 -3.43
N GLN A 109 0.01 14.61 -4.61
CA GLN A 109 0.96 15.21 -5.55
C GLN A 109 2.30 14.47 -5.73
N ARG A 110 2.45 13.71 -6.81
CA ARG A 110 3.71 13.77 -7.55
C ARG A 110 3.56 14.93 -8.55
N PRO A 111 4.26 16.07 -8.40
CA PRO A 111 4.33 17.02 -9.49
C PRO A 111 4.92 16.27 -10.68
N ALA A 112 4.17 16.27 -11.79
CA ALA A 112 4.71 15.85 -13.08
C ALA A 112 5.85 16.82 -13.40
N GLY A 113 7.08 16.37 -13.17
CA GLY A 113 8.28 16.99 -13.71
C GLY A 113 8.44 16.63 -15.17
#